data_AF-A0A4Q5PE64-F1
#
_entry.id   AF-A0A4Q5PE64-F1
#
_cell.length_a   1.000
_cell.length_b   1.000
_cell.length_c   1.000
_cell.angle_alpha   90.00
_cell.angle_beta   90.00
_cell.angle_gamma   90.00
#
_symmetry.space_group_name_H-M   'P 1'
#
loop_
_entity.id
_entity.type
_entity.pdbx_description
1 polymer ?
#
loop_
_entity_poly.entity_id
_entity_poly.type
_entity_poly.pdbx_seq_one_letter_code
_entity_poly.pdbx_strand_id
1 'polypeptide(L)'
;MNRSLRRLARVFTSLYLLQTLLAAVPAHAQLSAAPGAPSGQKPLIDVAANDLPLVLIAPPSAAGVSRTGGGVSGFDVRAGVLNIGAGELSATGQQQLDLYARGLILEGDLWAQNLQAVIGANRVTHGETAAQAQITPEVTRNGK
;
A
#
# COMPACT_ATOMS: atom_id res chain seq x y z
N MET A 1 -46.40 38.25 -15.62
CA MET A 1 -45.37 37.22 -15.37
C MET A 1 -44.82 36.69 -16.69
N ASN A 2 -43.55 36.97 -16.96
CA ASN A 2 -43.01 37.22 -18.30
C ASN A 2 -42.58 35.90 -18.96
N ARG A 3 -42.99 35.65 -20.21
CA ARG A 3 -42.71 34.37 -20.91
C ARG A 3 -41.22 34.09 -21.10
N SER A 4 -40.38 35.12 -21.13
CA SER A 4 -38.91 35.03 -21.20
C SER A 4 -38.28 34.48 -19.92
N LEU A 5 -38.79 34.86 -18.73
CA LEU A 5 -38.32 34.34 -17.44
C LEU A 5 -38.55 32.83 -17.31
N ARG A 6 -39.67 32.33 -17.82
CA ARG A 6 -40.01 30.90 -17.78
C ARG A 6 -39.16 30.06 -18.73
N ARG A 7 -38.71 30.64 -19.86
CA ARG A 7 -37.79 29.99 -20.80
C ARG A 7 -36.38 29.91 -20.23
N LEU A 8 -35.90 30.99 -19.61
CA LEU A 8 -34.58 31.04 -18.97
C LEU A 8 -34.48 30.04 -17.81
N ALA A 9 -35.50 29.99 -16.94
CA ALA A 9 -35.55 29.04 -15.83
C ALA A 9 -35.44 27.58 -16.33
N ARG A 10 -36.18 27.20 -17.39
CA ARG A 10 -36.14 25.85 -17.96
C ARG A 10 -34.79 25.48 -18.57
N VAL A 11 -34.10 26.43 -19.20
CA VAL A 11 -32.75 26.21 -19.73
C VAL A 11 -31.78 25.96 -18.58
N PHE A 12 -31.84 26.75 -17.50
CA PHE A 12 -31.01 26.53 -16.32
C PHE A 12 -31.31 25.18 -15.64
N THR A 13 -32.58 24.78 -15.52
CA THR A 13 -32.95 23.47 -14.96
C THR A 13 -32.48 22.32 -15.84
N SER A 14 -32.63 22.44 -17.16
CA SER A 14 -32.16 21.43 -18.12
C SER A 14 -30.64 21.33 -18.13
N LEU A 15 -29.94 22.46 -18.04
CA LEU A 15 -28.48 22.47 -17.99
C LEU A 15 -28.01 21.80 -16.71
N TYR A 16 -28.61 22.14 -15.56
CA TYR A 16 -28.31 21.55 -14.25
C TYR A 16 -28.54 20.02 -14.22
N LEU A 17 -29.65 19.53 -14.80
CA LEU A 17 -29.93 18.10 -14.96
C LEU A 17 -28.93 17.38 -15.88
N LEU A 18 -28.44 18.05 -16.93
CA LEU A 18 -27.44 17.48 -17.83
C LEU A 18 -26.05 17.38 -17.16
N GLN A 19 -25.69 18.31 -16.28
CA GLN A 19 -24.41 18.25 -15.55
C GLN A 19 -24.38 17.08 -14.55
N THR A 20 -25.52 16.75 -13.93
CA THR A 20 -25.61 15.60 -13.03
C THR A 20 -25.43 14.26 -13.74
N LEU A 21 -25.71 14.19 -15.05
CA LEU A 21 -25.50 12.97 -15.85
C LEU A 21 -24.01 12.68 -16.11
N LEU A 22 -23.13 13.68 -15.94
CA LEU A 22 -21.69 13.56 -16.13
C LEU A 22 -20.93 13.27 -14.82
N ALA A 23 -21.65 12.98 -13.73
CA ALA A 23 -21.06 12.73 -12.42
C ALA A 23 -20.49 11.30 -12.34
N ALA A 24 -19.16 11.25 -12.26
CA ALA A 24 -18.31 10.15 -11.77
C ALA A 24 -18.42 8.80 -12.49
N VAL A 25 -17.58 8.62 -13.51
CA VAL A 25 -17.15 7.28 -13.92
C VAL A 25 -16.27 6.73 -12.78
N PRO A 26 -16.57 5.55 -12.20
CA PRO A 26 -15.68 4.96 -11.21
C PRO A 26 -14.36 4.61 -11.89
N ALA A 27 -13.28 5.25 -11.45
CA ALA A 27 -11.93 4.86 -11.84
C ALA A 27 -11.54 3.61 -11.04
N HIS A 28 -11.73 2.43 -11.63
CA HIS A 28 -11.13 1.21 -11.09
C HIS A 28 -9.61 1.27 -11.35
N ALA A 29 -8.81 1.18 -10.29
CA ALA A 29 -7.35 1.12 -10.43
C ALA A 29 -6.97 -0.19 -11.13
N GLN A 30 -6.58 -0.10 -12.41
CA GLN A 30 -6.16 -1.27 -13.18
C GLN A 30 -4.71 -1.62 -12.81
N LEU A 31 -4.53 -2.78 -12.17
CA LEU A 31 -3.21 -3.35 -11.94
C LEU A 31 -2.67 -3.88 -13.27
N SER A 32 -1.47 -3.45 -13.66
CA SER A 32 -0.79 -3.92 -14.88
C SER A 32 0.64 -4.28 -14.55
N ALA A 33 1.12 -5.39 -15.11
CA ALA A 33 2.52 -5.78 -14.98
C ALA A 33 3.41 -4.71 -15.63
N ALA A 34 4.55 -4.40 -15.01
CA ALA A 34 5.50 -3.46 -15.58
C ALA A 34 5.90 -3.92 -17.00
N PRO A 35 5.80 -3.07 -18.05
CA PRO A 35 6.01 -3.48 -19.44
C PRO A 35 7.38 -4.13 -19.71
N GLY A 36 8.39 -3.80 -18.88
CA GLY A 36 9.76 -4.33 -18.96
C GLY A 36 10.10 -5.48 -18.00
N ALA A 37 9.13 -6.01 -17.25
CA ALA A 37 9.39 -7.12 -16.33
C ALA A 37 9.82 -8.39 -17.11
N PRO A 38 10.89 -9.10 -16.70
CA PRO A 38 11.26 -10.39 -17.28
C PRO A 38 10.07 -11.36 -17.26
N SER A 39 9.94 -12.22 -18.28
CA SER A 39 8.78 -13.12 -18.43
C SER A 39 8.51 -14.03 -17.22
N GLY A 40 9.55 -14.45 -16.50
CA GLY A 40 9.44 -15.21 -15.25
C GLY A 40 9.20 -14.37 -13.99
N GLN A 41 8.99 -13.06 -14.14
CA GLN A 41 8.74 -12.10 -13.07
C GLN A 41 7.47 -11.30 -13.31
N LYS A 42 6.70 -11.60 -14.35
CA LYS A 42 5.41 -10.96 -14.57
C LYS A 42 4.38 -11.59 -13.63
N PRO A 43 3.73 -10.81 -12.75
CA PRO A 43 2.56 -11.31 -12.05
C PRO A 43 1.46 -11.67 -13.06
N LEU A 44 0.77 -12.77 -12.82
CA LEU A 44 -0.47 -13.08 -13.53
C LEU A 44 -1.61 -12.38 -12.79
N ILE A 45 -2.36 -11.56 -13.52
CA ILE A 45 -3.48 -10.80 -12.96
C ILE A 45 -4.76 -11.43 -13.49
N ASP A 46 -5.63 -11.84 -12.58
CA ASP A 46 -6.93 -12.40 -12.85
C ASP A 46 -8.01 -11.64 -12.07
N VAL A 47 -9.28 -11.93 -12.28
CA VAL A 47 -10.40 -11.35 -11.53
C VAL A 47 -11.08 -12.46 -10.74
N ALA A 48 -11.12 -12.30 -9.41
CA ALA A 48 -11.84 -13.23 -8.54
C ALA A 48 -13.36 -13.07 -8.72
N ALA A 49 -14.13 -14.10 -8.32
CA ALA A 49 -15.59 -14.14 -8.50
C ALA A 49 -16.37 -13.02 -7.76
N ASN A 50 -15.70 -12.27 -6.88
CA ASN A 50 -16.22 -11.09 -6.18
C ASN A 50 -15.72 -9.77 -6.79
N ASP A 51 -15.31 -9.78 -8.07
CA ASP A 51 -14.81 -8.63 -8.83
C ASP A 51 -13.55 -7.96 -8.26
N LEU A 52 -12.84 -8.63 -7.34
CA LEU A 52 -11.54 -8.17 -6.85
C LEU A 52 -10.41 -8.71 -7.75
N PRO A 53 -9.40 -7.88 -8.09
CA PRO A 53 -8.25 -8.36 -8.84
C PRO A 53 -7.46 -9.37 -7.99
N LEU A 54 -7.26 -10.56 -8.54
CA LEU A 54 -6.41 -11.61 -7.99
C LEU A 54 -5.02 -11.51 -8.63
N VAL A 55 -3.99 -11.32 -7.81
CA VAL A 55 -2.59 -11.26 -8.28
C VAL A 55 -1.89 -12.57 -7.92
N LEU A 56 -1.65 -13.40 -8.93
CA LEU A 56 -0.77 -14.56 -8.82
C LEU A 56 0.67 -14.07 -8.97
N ILE A 57 1.43 -14.16 -7.88
CA ILE A 57 2.86 -13.83 -7.90
C ILE A 57 3.64 -14.80 -8.78
N ALA A 58 4.79 -14.35 -9.28
CA ALA A 58 5.64 -15.15 -10.15
C ALA A 58 6.08 -16.47 -9.45
N PRO A 59 6.33 -17.56 -10.20
CA PRO A 59 6.89 -18.77 -9.63
C PRO A 59 8.20 -18.48 -8.86
N PRO A 60 8.43 -19.11 -7.69
CA PRO A 60 9.66 -18.89 -6.95
C PRO A 60 10.89 -19.30 -7.77
N SER A 61 11.98 -18.53 -7.63
CA SER A 61 13.28 -18.89 -8.21
C SER A 61 13.88 -20.12 -7.52
N ALA A 62 14.98 -20.65 -8.06
CA ALA A 62 15.73 -21.74 -7.42
C ALA A 62 16.21 -21.40 -5.98
N ALA A 63 16.30 -20.11 -5.65
CA ALA A 63 16.59 -19.62 -4.30
C ALA A 63 15.34 -19.45 -3.42
N GLY A 64 14.17 -19.89 -3.88
CA GLY A 64 12.89 -19.81 -3.14
C GLY A 64 12.19 -18.45 -3.20
N VAL A 65 12.76 -17.45 -3.88
CA VAL A 65 12.20 -16.08 -3.91
C VAL A 65 11.37 -15.86 -5.16
N SER A 66 10.12 -15.43 -5.00
CA SER A 66 9.27 -14.88 -6.06
C SER A 66 9.59 -13.40 -6.25
N ARG A 67 10.08 -13.01 -7.43
CA ARG A 67 10.32 -11.60 -7.78
C ARG A 67 9.29 -11.21 -8.82
N THR A 68 8.42 -10.28 -8.49
CA THR A 68 7.54 -9.64 -9.47
C THR A 68 8.19 -8.36 -9.98
N GLY A 69 8.22 -8.16 -11.29
CA GLY A 69 8.87 -7.02 -11.93
C GLY A 69 8.09 -5.73 -11.67
N GLY A 70 8.81 -4.71 -11.21
CA GLY A 70 8.26 -3.50 -10.57
C GLY A 70 8.61 -3.56 -9.08
N GLY A 71 9.85 -3.21 -8.75
CA GLY A 71 10.40 -3.38 -7.40
C GLY A 71 9.49 -2.81 -6.30
N VAL A 72 9.53 -3.44 -5.12
CA VAL A 72 8.84 -2.94 -3.93
C VAL A 72 9.50 -1.63 -3.51
N SER A 73 8.79 -0.51 -3.67
CA SER A 73 9.29 0.82 -3.33
C SER A 73 9.19 1.13 -1.83
N GLY A 74 8.50 0.29 -1.05
CA GLY A 74 8.34 0.46 0.39
C GLY A 74 7.18 -0.33 0.99
N PHE A 75 7.00 -0.18 2.30
CA PHE A 75 5.95 -0.78 3.12
C PHE A 75 5.16 0.30 3.89
N ASP A 76 3.84 0.15 3.96
CA ASP A 76 2.96 0.95 4.82
C ASP A 76 2.43 0.05 5.95
N VAL A 77 3.04 0.17 7.13
CA VAL A 77 2.74 -0.66 8.30
C VAL A 77 1.65 0.01 9.11
N ARG A 78 0.42 -0.50 9.00
CA ARG A 78 -0.76 0.10 9.65
C ARG A 78 -1.29 -0.74 10.81
N ALA A 79 -1.11 -2.05 10.76
CA ALA A 79 -1.61 -3.03 11.73
C ALA A 79 -0.75 -4.31 11.73
N GLY A 80 -0.97 -5.20 12.71
CA GLY A 80 -0.32 -6.51 12.80
C GLY A 80 0.80 -6.59 13.84
N VAL A 81 0.82 -7.67 14.62
CA VAL A 81 1.86 -7.95 15.62
C VAL A 81 2.77 -9.04 15.08
N LEU A 82 4.07 -8.79 15.08
CA LEU A 82 5.07 -9.82 14.82
C LEU A 82 5.36 -10.54 16.13
N ASN A 83 5.15 -11.86 16.19
CA ASN A 83 5.55 -12.69 17.33
C ASN A 83 6.73 -13.56 16.91
N ILE A 84 7.85 -13.39 17.61
CA ILE A 84 9.00 -14.29 17.55
C ILE A 84 8.93 -15.09 18.84
N GLY A 85 8.46 -16.33 18.70
CA GLY A 85 8.26 -17.24 19.82
C GLY A 85 9.58 -17.64 20.50
N ALA A 86 9.50 -18.53 21.48
CA ALA A 86 10.64 -18.94 22.30
C ALA A 86 11.79 -19.66 21.55
N GLY A 87 11.64 -19.95 20.25
CA GLY A 87 12.72 -20.50 19.43
C GLY A 87 13.69 -19.43 18.95
N GLU A 88 14.92 -19.83 18.58
CA GLU A 88 15.90 -18.90 18.02
C GLU A 88 15.48 -18.43 16.61
N LEU A 89 15.43 -17.12 16.40
CA LEU A 89 15.43 -16.54 15.06
C LEU A 89 16.87 -16.17 14.66
N SER A 90 17.49 -17.03 13.83
CA SER A 90 18.85 -16.80 13.33
C SER A 90 18.84 -16.25 11.91
N ALA A 91 19.20 -14.97 11.76
CA ALA A 91 19.49 -14.29 10.51
C ALA A 91 21.00 -14.02 10.34
N THR A 92 21.85 -14.78 11.03
CA THR A 92 23.32 -14.66 10.94
C THR A 92 23.88 -14.92 9.53
N GLY A 93 23.14 -15.64 8.68
CA GLY A 93 23.46 -15.80 7.26
C GLY A 93 23.15 -14.57 6.39
N GLN A 94 22.50 -13.54 6.95
CA GLN A 94 22.14 -12.30 6.26
C GLN A 94 22.93 -11.12 6.82
N GLN A 95 23.29 -10.18 5.93
CA GLN A 95 23.96 -8.95 6.33
C GLN A 95 23.04 -8.01 7.12
N GLN A 96 21.76 -7.99 6.78
CA GLN A 96 20.74 -7.13 7.37
C GLN A 96 19.47 -7.92 7.64
N LEU A 97 18.91 -7.77 8.83
CA LEU A 97 17.56 -8.18 9.19
C LEU A 97 16.74 -6.93 9.53
N ASP A 98 15.67 -6.69 8.78
CA ASP A 98 14.75 -5.58 9.02
C ASP A 98 13.39 -6.12 9.47
N LEU A 99 12.88 -5.64 10.61
CA LEU A 99 11.59 -6.00 11.20
C LEU A 99 10.67 -4.78 11.22
N TYR A 100 9.59 -4.82 10.44
CA TYR A 100 8.62 -3.73 10.35
C TYR A 100 7.23 -4.22 10.77
N ALA A 101 6.71 -3.73 11.90
CA ALA A 101 5.43 -4.21 12.45
C ALA A 101 4.71 -3.14 13.30
N ARG A 102 3.41 -3.32 13.56
CA ARG A 102 2.66 -2.43 14.48
C ARG A 102 3.11 -2.64 15.92
N GLY A 103 3.33 -3.90 16.27
CA GLY A 103 3.81 -4.38 17.56
C GLY A 103 4.74 -5.56 17.34
N LEU A 104 5.68 -5.76 18.26
CA LEU A 104 6.60 -6.89 18.25
C LEU A 104 6.57 -7.55 19.63
N ILE A 105 6.45 -8.87 19.63
CA ILE A 105 6.58 -9.73 20.79
C ILE A 105 7.80 -10.61 20.53
N LEU A 106 8.76 -10.59 21.47
CA LEU A 106 9.97 -11.39 21.41
C LEU A 106 10.03 -12.26 22.66
N GLU A 107 9.90 -13.57 22.48
CA GLU A 107 9.87 -14.57 23.55
C GLU A 107 11.15 -15.42 23.59
N GLY A 108 11.97 -15.36 22.53
CA GLY A 108 13.22 -16.10 22.38
C GLY A 108 14.38 -15.24 21.87
N ASP A 109 15.50 -15.88 21.57
CA ASP A 109 16.71 -15.20 21.09
C ASP A 109 16.62 -14.84 19.61
N LEU A 110 17.17 -13.67 19.27
CA LEU A 110 17.30 -13.20 17.89
C LEU A 110 18.75 -12.87 17.59
N TRP A 111 19.28 -13.48 16.54
CA TRP A 111 20.66 -13.29 16.10
C TRP A 111 20.69 -12.74 14.68
N ALA A 112 21.33 -11.59 14.48
CA ALA A 112 21.52 -10.98 13.17
C ALA A 112 22.87 -10.25 13.14
N GLN A 113 23.47 -10.11 11.94
CA GLN A 113 24.70 -9.31 11.80
C GLN A 113 24.41 -7.81 11.96
N ASN A 114 23.30 -7.35 11.38
CA ASN A 114 22.74 -6.02 11.56
C ASN A 114 21.22 -6.15 11.65
N LEU A 115 20.63 -5.50 12.65
CA LEU A 115 19.21 -5.57 12.95
C LEU A 115 18.61 -4.16 12.96
N GLN A 116 17.56 -3.97 12.17
CA GLN A 116 16.68 -2.82 12.29
C GLN A 116 15.28 -3.29 12.68
N ALA A 117 14.67 -2.68 13.68
CA ALA A 117 13.27 -2.90 14.00
C ALA A 117 12.53 -1.56 14.07
N VAL A 118 11.46 -1.41 13.28
CA VAL A 118 10.62 -0.22 13.27
C VAL A 118 9.20 -0.63 13.66
N ILE A 119 8.81 -0.23 14.87
CA ILE A 119 7.52 -0.60 15.47
C ILE A 119 6.56 0.58 15.44
N GLY A 120 5.29 0.35 15.14
CA GLY A 120 4.25 1.38 15.09
C GLY A 120 3.70 1.64 13.68
N ALA A 121 3.11 2.82 13.48
CA ALA A 121 2.49 3.22 12.21
C ALA A 121 3.58 3.87 11.41
N ASN A 122 4.11 3.15 10.43
CA ASN A 122 5.30 3.61 9.74
C ASN A 122 5.16 3.34 8.26
N ARG A 123 5.54 4.34 7.46
CA ARG A 123 5.80 4.18 6.04
C ARG A 123 7.30 4.07 5.87
N VAL A 124 7.77 2.92 5.38
CA VAL A 124 9.18 2.64 5.15
C VAL A 124 9.40 2.59 3.65
N THR A 125 10.30 3.41 3.10
CA THR A 125 10.65 3.40 1.67
C THR A 125 11.93 2.60 1.43
N HIS A 126 11.96 1.78 0.38
CA HIS A 126 13.16 1.05 -0.04
C HIS A 126 13.95 1.90 -1.03
N GLY A 127 15.21 2.21 -0.70
CA GLY A 127 16.13 2.95 -1.59
C GLY A 127 16.59 4.32 -1.07
N GLU A 128 16.02 4.80 0.04
CA GLU A 128 16.50 5.98 0.76
C GLU A 128 17.10 5.54 2.10
N THR A 129 18.37 5.84 2.33
CA THR A 129 19.02 5.56 3.61
C THR A 129 18.34 6.39 4.70
N ALA A 130 17.83 5.68 5.72
CA ALA A 130 17.09 6.14 6.90
C ALA A 130 15.57 6.24 6.73
N ALA A 131 14.88 5.31 7.41
CA ALA A 131 13.46 5.41 7.72
C ALA A 131 13.18 6.77 8.36
N GLN A 132 12.46 7.65 7.67
CA GLN A 132 11.91 8.85 8.28
C GLN A 132 10.65 8.46 9.04
N ALA A 133 10.77 8.27 10.36
CA ALA A 133 9.60 8.25 11.23
C ALA A 133 8.94 9.63 11.12
N GLN A 134 7.91 9.76 10.27
CA GLN A 134 7.05 10.93 10.23
C GLN A 134 6.16 10.89 11.48
N ILE A 135 6.72 11.22 12.64
CA ILE A 135 5.92 11.57 13.81
C ILE A 135 5.21 12.85 13.42
N THR A 136 3.91 12.80 13.19
CA THR A 136 3.09 14.02 13.14
C THR A 136 2.80 14.37 14.58
N PRO A 137 3.45 15.38 15.19
CA PRO A 137 3.07 15.84 16.51
C PRO A 137 1.68 16.50 16.38
N GLU A 138 0.64 15.82 16.85
CA GLU A 138 -0.63 16.48 17.13
C GLU A 138 -0.40 17.39 18.35
N VAL A 139 -0.06 18.65 18.10
CA VAL A 139 0.05 19.66 19.15
C VAL A 139 -1.37 20.12 19.49
N THR A 140 -1.99 19.43 20.44
CA THR A 140 -3.17 19.98 21.13
C THR A 140 -2.70 21.14 22.00
N ARG A 141 -2.84 22.37 21.49
CA ARG A 141 -2.76 23.58 22.33
C ARG A 141 -3.93 23.52 23.31
N ASN A 142 -3.67 23.13 24.56
CA ASN A 142 -4.58 23.48 25.65
C ASN A 142 -4.47 24.99 25.87
N GLY A 143 -5.51 25.69 25.41
CA GLY A 143 -5.73 27.09 25.74
C GLY A 143 -5.80 27.25 27.26
N LYS A 144 -5.20 28.36 27.72
CA LYS A 144 -5.35 28.85 29.09
C LYS A 144 -6.80 29.16 29.42
#